data_AF-A0A4V2SPU7-F1
#
_entry.id   AF-A0A4V2SPU7-F1
#
_cell.length_a   1.000
_cell.length_b   1.000
_cell.length_c   1.000
_cell.angle_alpha   90.00
_cell.angle_beta   90.00
_cell.angle_gamma   90.00
#
_symmetry.space_group_name_H-M   'P 1'
#
loop_
_entity.id
_entity.type
_entity.pdbx_description
1 polymer ?
#
loop_
_entity_poly.entity_id
_entity_poly.type
_entity_poly.pdbx_seq_one_letter_code
_entity_poly.pdbx_strand_id
1 'polypeptide(L)' 'MKSTGILSGTLYPLLMRMSDQALVEAEWQAPEQPGRPARHAYRLTATGLALARQVAEARDPLDSKALPA' A
#
# COMPACT_ATOMS: atom_id res chain seq x y z
N MET A 1 -12.39 0.22 8.26
CA MET A 1 -11.41 1.05 9.00
C MET A 1 -10.10 1.04 8.22
N LYS A 2 -9.40 2.18 8.11
CA LYS A 2 -8.07 2.22 7.47
C LYS A 2 -7.10 1.49 8.38
N SER A 3 -6.84 0.22 8.10
CA SER A 3 -6.06 -0.69 8.97
C SER A 3 -4.63 -0.24 9.26
N THR A 4 -4.18 0.86 8.66
CA THR A 4 -2.83 1.42 8.78
C THR A 4 -2.75 2.69 9.63
N GLY A 5 -3.88 3.29 10.03
CA GLY A 5 -3.89 4.59 10.73
C GLY A 5 -3.40 5.79 9.89
N ILE A 6 -3.09 5.60 8.60
CA ILE A 6 -2.50 6.63 7.74
C ILE A 6 -3.59 7.57 7.19
N LEU A 7 -3.37 8.87 7.33
CA LEU A 7 -4.23 9.91 6.75
C LEU A 7 -4.16 9.88 5.22
N SER A 8 -5.28 10.18 4.54
CA SER A 8 -5.32 10.15 3.06
C SER A 8 -4.29 11.11 2.44
N GLY A 9 -4.06 12.27 3.07
CA GLY A 9 -3.08 13.27 2.63
C GLY A 9 -1.63 12.76 2.63
N THR A 10 -1.35 11.70 3.40
CA THR A 10 -0.03 11.05 3.43
C THR A 10 -0.02 9.78 2.57
N LEU A 11 -1.13 9.05 2.54
CA LEU A 11 -1.24 7.77 1.84
C LEU A 11 -1.04 7.91 0.33
N TYR A 12 -1.74 8.84 -0.32
CA TYR A 12 -1.67 8.97 -1.79
C TYR A 12 -0.29 9.42 -2.29
N PRO A 13 0.37 10.43 -1.69
CA PRO A 13 1.74 10.76 -2.06
C PRO A 13 2.73 9.62 -1.84
N LEU A 14 2.52 8.79 -0.81
CA LEU A 14 3.36 7.62 -0.57
C LEU A 14 3.17 6.56 -1.67
N LEU A 15 1.92 6.24 -2.01
CA LEU A 15 1.61 5.30 -3.09
C LEU A 15 2.17 5.77 -4.43
N MET A 16 2.08 7.07 -4.72
CA MET A 16 2.65 7.66 -5.92
C MET A 16 4.18 7.47 -5.98
N ARG A 17 4.89 7.77 -4.89
CA ARG A 17 6.34 7.55 -4.82
C ARG A 17 6.73 6.08 -4.96
N MET A 18 5.94 5.17 -4.37
CA MET A 18 6.16 3.73 -4.52
C MET A 18 5.94 3.28 -5.97
N SER A 19 4.98 3.86 -6.69
CA SER A 19 4.81 3.64 -8.13
C SER A 19 5.99 4.16 -8.94
N ASP A 20 6.47 5.38 -8.64
CA ASP A 20 7.63 5.99 -9.31
C ASP A 20 8.91 5.15 -9.14
N GLN A 21 9.02 4.44 -8.01
CA GLN A 21 10.11 3.51 -7.72
C GLN A 21 9.87 2.08 -8.25
N ALA A 22 8.80 1.85 -9.02
CA ALA A 22 8.39 0.54 -9.53
C ALA A 22 8.20 -0.53 -8.43
N LEU A 23 7.85 -0.11 -7.20
CA LEU A 23 7.55 -1.00 -6.09
C LEU A 23 6.09 -1.47 -6.14
N VAL A 24 5.20 -0.64 -6.67
CA VAL A 24 3.81 -0.99 -6.92
C VAL A 24 3.40 -0.64 -8.34
N GLU A 25 2.55 -1.49 -8.90
CA GLU A 25 1.75 -1.18 -10.08
C GLU A 25 0.46 -0.49 -9.66
N ALA A 26 -0.02 0.38 -10.53
CA ALA A 26 -1.17 1.24 -10.34
C ALA A 26 -2.15 1.01 -11.49
N GLU A 27 -3.39 0.64 -11.19
CA GLU A 27 -4.41 0.43 -12.21
C GLU A 27 -5.76 1.03 -11.82
N TRP A 28 -6.46 1.60 -12.80
CA TRP A 28 -7.86 1.96 -12.64
C TRP A 28 -8.71 0.71 -12.81
N GLN A 29 -9.38 0.30 -11.73
CA GLN A 29 -10.35 -0.79 -11.76
C GLN A 29 -11.75 -0.23 -11.93
N ALA A 30 -12.52 -0.86 -12.82
CA ALA A 30 -13.93 -0.60 -12.98
C ALA A 30 -14.67 -0.80 -11.66
N PRO A 31 -15.76 -0.04 -11.42
CA PRO A 31 -16.56 -0.21 -10.23
C PRO A 31 -17.22 -1.60 -10.23
N GLU A 32 -17.14 -2.31 -9.12
CA GLU A 32 -17.78 -3.62 -8.96
C GLU A 32 -19.31 -3.54 -8.96
N GLN A 33 -19.87 -2.35 -8.72
CA GLN A 33 -21.30 -2.09 -8.67
C GLN A 33 -21.63 -0.88 -9.55
N PRO A 34 -22.72 -0.94 -10.33
CA PRO A 34 -23.20 0.20 -11.11
C PRO A 34 -23.43 1.44 -10.23
N GLY A 35 -23.00 2.61 -10.69
CA GLY A 35 -23.18 3.88 -9.98
C GLY A 35 -22.06 4.27 -9.01
N ARG A 36 -20.99 3.49 -8.91
CA ARG A 36 -19.78 3.88 -8.15
C ARG A 36 -18.67 4.39 -9.07
N PRO A 37 -17.80 5.29 -8.59
CA PRO A 37 -16.63 5.71 -9.35
C PRO A 37 -15.62 4.56 -9.48
N ALA A 38 -14.81 4.60 -10.53
CA ALA A 38 -13.65 3.74 -10.67
C ALA A 38 -12.69 3.93 -9.48
N ARG A 39 -12.01 2.85 -9.07
CA ARG A 39 -11.04 2.88 -7.97
C ARG A 39 -9.63 2.71 -8.52
N HIS A 40 -8.68 3.39 -7.92
CA HIS A 40 -7.28 3.18 -8.22
C HIS A 40 -6.74 2.08 -7.32
N ALA A 41 -6.46 0.91 -7.89
CA ALA A 41 -5.91 -0.23 -7.19
C ALA A 41 -4.38 -0.25 -7.33
N TYR A 42 -3.73 -0.83 -6.31
CA TYR A 42 -2.29 -0.95 -6.26
C TYR A 42 -1.89 -2.39 -5.98
N ARG A 43 -0.87 -2.88 -6.70
CA ARG A 43 -0.35 -4.24 -6.56
C ARG A 43 1.16 -4.19 -6.35
N LEU A 44 1.70 -4.99 -5.42
CA LEU A 44 3.15 -5.11 -5.28
C LEU A 44 3.77 -5.74 -6.52
N THR A 45 4.83 -5.11 -7.04
CA THR A 45 5.70 -5.73 -8.04
C THR A 45 6.59 -6.79 -7.37
N ALA A 46 7.34 -7.55 -8.17
CA ALA A 46 8.35 -8.46 -7.63
C ALA A 46 9.38 -7.73 -6.75
N THR A 47 9.83 -6.55 -7.18
CA THR A 47 10.75 -5.69 -6.43
C THR A 47 10.11 -5.18 -5.14
N GLY A 48 8.87 -4.69 -5.19
CA GLY A 48 8.13 -4.26 -4.01
C GLY A 48 7.94 -5.37 -2.99
N LEU A 49 7.66 -6.59 -3.45
CA LEU A 49 7.52 -7.76 -2.58
C LEU A 49 8.84 -8.15 -1.91
N ALA A 50 9.96 -8.10 -2.64
CA ALA A 50 11.28 -8.37 -2.08
C ALA A 50 11.64 -7.35 -0.98
N LEU A 51 11.41 -6.06 -1.24
CA LEU A 51 11.63 -5.01 -0.26
C LEU A 51 10.74 -5.19 0.99
N ALA A 52 9.45 -5.49 0.80
CA ALA A 52 8.53 -5.71 1.91
C ALA A 52 8.99 -6.87 2.82
N ARG A 53 9.55 -7.94 2.24
CA ARG A 53 10.13 -9.06 3.00
C ARG A 53 11.37 -8.62 3.79
N GLN A 54 12.29 -7.90 3.15
CA GLN A 54 13.49 -7.38 3.83
C GLN A 54 13.14 -6.48 5.02
N VAL A 55 12.15 -5.59 4.85
CA VAL A 55 11.68 -4.72 5.93
C VAL A 55 11.00 -5.52 7.04
N ALA A 56 10.24 -6.57 6.69
CA ALA A 56 9.59 -7.43 7.68
C ALA A 56 10.61 -8.24 8.50
N GLU A 57 11.69 -8.71 7.87
CA GLU A 57 12.80 -9.40 8.55
C GLU A 57 13.64 -8.46 9.41
N ALA A 58 13.81 -7.21 8.97
CA ALA A 58 14.55 -6.19 9.72
C ALA A 58 13.76 -5.61 10.90
N ARG A 59 12.43 -5.80 10.94
CA ARG A 59 11.61 -5.48 12.11
C ARG A 59 11.72 -6.64 13.09
N ASP A 60 12.23 -6.37 14.29
CA ASP A 60 12.25 -7.36 15.36
C ASP A 60 10.81 -7.86 15.62
N PRO A 61 10.55 -9.19 15.69
CA PRO A 61 9.23 -9.72 15.98
C PRO A 61 8.62 -9.21 17.31
N LEU A 62 9.43 -8.66 18.23
CA LEU A 62 9.00 -8.02 19.47
C LEU A 62 8.45 -6.59 19.28
N ASP A 63 8.69 -5.94 18.14
CA ASP A 63 8.18 -4.60 17.77
C ASP A 63 6.78 -4.63 17.13
N SER A 64 6.11 -5.78 17.16
CA SER A 64 4.78 -5.99 16.58
C SER A 64 3.66 -5.18 17.27
N LYS A 65 3.96 -4.44 18.35
CA LYS A 65 3.01 -3.54 19.04
C LYS A 65 2.87 -2.13 18.41
N ALA A 66 3.57 -1.83 17.32
CA ALA A 66 3.58 -0.48 16.73
C ALA A 66 2.70 -0.32 15.47
N LEU A 67 1.47 -0.84 15.46
CA LEU A 67 0.45 -0.39 14.51
C LEU A 67 -0.82 -0.01 15.29
N PRO A 68 -1.14 1.30 15.45
CA PRO A 68 -2.38 1.69 16.12
C PRO A 68 -3.60 1.32 15.27
N ALA A 69 -4.62 0.78 15.95
CA ALA A 69 -5.91 0.35 15.40
C ALA A 69 -6.80 1.52 14.91
#